data_AF-A0A5C8ETN0-F1
#
_entry.id   AF-A0A5C8ETN0-F1
#
_cell.length_a   1.000
_cell.length_b   1.000
_cell.length_c   1.000
_cell.angle_alpha   90.00
_cell.angle_beta   90.00
_cell.angle_gamma   90.00
#
_symmetry.space_group_name_H-M   'P 1'
#
loop_
_entity.id
_entity.type
_entity.pdbx_description
1 polymer ?
#
loop_
_entity_poly.entity_id
_entity_poly.type
_entity_poly.pdbx_seq_one_letter_code
_entity_poly.pdbx_strand_id
1 'polypeptide(L)'
;MPHGVLFREAGEGFIREKIIENNLIDTIIGLPPNLFYGTSIPACIIVLKNNRKNKDIFFIDASEEYDKGKRQNKLREEDISKILTAYRKRKDILKYCRAVSFEEIAENDYNLNIVRYIDTFEGYENVDLRISKEELKKLQIERVKLESEAEIIFDKIVI
;
A
#
# COMPACT_ATOMS: atom_id res chain seq x y z
N MET A 1 -2.58 -1.00 -12.36
CA MET A 1 -3.49 -1.79 -11.51
C MET A 1 -3.85 -0.96 -10.28
N PRO A 2 -5.03 -1.10 -9.65
CA PRO A 2 -5.27 -0.58 -8.31
C PRO A 2 -4.29 -1.21 -7.31
N HIS A 3 -3.94 -0.52 -6.22
CA HIS A 3 -2.98 -1.06 -5.23
C HIS A 3 -3.41 -2.37 -4.58
N GLY A 4 -4.71 -2.69 -4.56
CA GLY A 4 -5.24 -3.91 -3.94
C GLY A 4 -4.55 -5.20 -4.38
N VAL A 5 -4.11 -5.30 -5.64
CA VAL A 5 -3.42 -6.51 -6.15
C VAL A 5 -2.11 -6.82 -5.42
N LEU A 6 -1.53 -5.82 -4.75
CA LEU A 6 -0.26 -5.94 -4.04
C LEU A 6 -0.43 -6.63 -2.69
N PHE A 7 -1.62 -6.63 -2.09
CA PHE A 7 -1.79 -7.07 -0.70
C PHE A 7 -3.09 -7.81 -0.41
N ARG A 8 -4.07 -7.83 -1.31
CA ARG A 8 -5.31 -8.60 -1.11
C ARG A 8 -4.97 -10.09 -0.93
N GLU A 9 -5.68 -10.69 0.01
CA GLU A 9 -5.49 -12.08 0.43
C GLU A 9 -6.32 -13.05 -0.44
N ALA A 10 -6.51 -14.27 0.04
CA ALA A 10 -7.26 -15.33 -0.63
C ALA A 10 -6.70 -15.63 -2.04
N GLY A 11 -7.57 -15.74 -3.05
CA GLY A 11 -7.16 -16.15 -4.40
C GLY A 11 -6.12 -15.22 -5.04
N GLU A 12 -6.22 -13.90 -4.82
CA GLU A 12 -5.23 -12.95 -5.33
C GLU A 12 -3.87 -13.10 -4.62
N GLY A 13 -3.89 -13.42 -3.33
CA GLY A 13 -2.68 -13.70 -2.55
C GLY A 13 -1.92 -14.91 -3.07
N PHE A 14 -2.61 -16.02 -3.30
CA PHE A 14 -2.01 -17.24 -3.84
C PHE A 14 -1.39 -17.01 -5.23
N ILE A 15 -2.08 -16.29 -6.11
CA ILE A 15 -1.54 -15.94 -7.43
C ILE A 15 -0.29 -15.08 -7.30
N ARG A 16 -0.33 -14.06 -6.44
CA ARG A 16 0.81 -13.16 -6.19
C ARG A 16 2.03 -13.92 -5.69
N GLU A 17 1.86 -14.79 -4.70
CA GLU A 17 2.92 -15.66 -4.19
C GLU A 17 3.56 -16.48 -5.32
N LYS A 18 2.77 -17.17 -6.14
CA LYS A 18 3.29 -17.95 -7.27
C LYS A 18 4.04 -17.10 -8.30
N ILE A 19 3.59 -15.88 -8.58
CA ILE A 19 4.28 -14.97 -9.50
C ILE A 19 5.64 -14.53 -8.91
N ILE A 20 5.70 -14.27 -7.60
CA ILE A 20 6.94 -13.89 -6.90
C ILE A 20 7.92 -15.06 -6.86
N GLU A 21 7.46 -16.27 -6.50
CA GLU A 21 8.29 -17.49 -6.46
C GLU A 21 8.90 -17.83 -7.83
N ASN A 22 8.14 -17.61 -8.91
CA ASN A 22 8.63 -17.77 -10.29
C ASN A 22 9.57 -16.61 -10.74
N ASN A 23 9.93 -15.71 -9.83
CA ASN A 23 10.83 -14.59 -10.06
C ASN A 23 10.38 -13.63 -11.19
N LEU A 24 9.06 -13.44 -11.38
CA LEU A 24 8.53 -12.70 -12.52
C LEU A 24 8.38 -11.19 -12.29
N ILE A 25 8.22 -10.74 -11.05
CA ILE A 25 8.03 -9.31 -10.71
C ILE A 25 9.39 -8.64 -10.50
N ASP A 26 9.76 -7.72 -11.39
CA ASP A 26 11.02 -6.99 -11.33
C ASP A 26 10.95 -5.70 -10.53
N THR A 27 9.86 -4.96 -10.69
CA THR A 27 9.68 -3.65 -10.06
C THR A 27 8.21 -3.36 -9.82
N ILE A 28 7.94 -2.68 -8.71
CA ILE A 28 6.63 -2.14 -8.35
C ILE A 28 6.77 -0.63 -8.20
N ILE A 29 5.93 0.12 -8.90
CA ILE A 29 5.94 1.58 -8.90
C ILE A 29 4.57 2.05 -8.40
N GLY A 30 4.53 2.68 -7.24
CA GLY A 30 3.36 3.38 -6.72
C GLY A 30 3.22 4.72 -7.44
N LEU A 31 2.03 4.98 -7.99
CA LEU A 31 1.74 6.25 -8.65
C LEU A 31 0.92 7.16 -7.74
N PRO A 32 0.93 8.47 -8.01
CA PRO A 32 0.11 9.45 -7.32
C PRO A 32 -1.40 9.11 -7.32
N PRO A 33 -2.14 9.57 -6.28
CA PRO A 33 -3.60 9.51 -6.28
C PRO A 33 -4.18 10.40 -7.37
N ASN A 34 -5.48 10.23 -7.67
CA ASN A 34 -6.25 11.10 -8.57
C ASN A 34 -5.63 11.29 -9.98
N LEU A 35 -4.81 10.36 -10.48
CA LEU A 35 -4.23 10.47 -11.82
C LEU A 35 -5.18 10.07 -12.95
N PHE A 36 -6.26 9.35 -12.67
CA PHE A 36 -7.17 8.83 -13.68
C PHE A 36 -8.56 9.47 -13.54
N TYR A 37 -9.22 9.73 -14.66
CA TYR A 37 -10.59 10.23 -14.65
C TYR A 37 -11.53 9.20 -14.00
N GLY A 38 -12.45 9.68 -13.17
CA GLY A 38 -13.52 8.85 -12.59
C GLY A 38 -13.16 8.05 -11.33
N THR A 39 -11.91 8.13 -10.84
CA THR A 39 -11.53 7.53 -9.55
C THR A 39 -10.39 8.27 -8.88
N SER A 40 -10.44 8.33 -7.55
CA SER A 40 -9.34 8.84 -6.73
C SER A 40 -8.33 7.78 -6.32
N ILE A 41 -8.63 6.51 -6.62
CA ILE A 41 -7.85 5.37 -6.17
C ILE A 41 -6.45 5.42 -6.80
N PRO A 42 -5.36 5.42 -6.00
CA PRO A 42 -4.00 5.31 -6.50
C PRO A 42 -3.80 4.03 -7.30
N ALA A 43 -3.05 4.15 -8.40
CA ALA A 43 -2.64 3.01 -9.20
C ALA A 43 -1.18 2.65 -8.92
N CYS A 44 -0.81 1.43 -9.30
CA CYS A 44 0.56 0.97 -9.37
C CYS A 44 0.86 0.40 -10.76
N ILE A 45 2.14 0.40 -11.10
CA ILE A 45 2.71 -0.29 -12.25
C ILE A 45 3.51 -1.47 -11.71
N ILE A 46 3.27 -2.66 -12.27
CA ILE A 46 4.04 -3.87 -11.99
C ILE A 46 4.82 -4.20 -13.26
N VAL A 47 6.15 -4.18 -13.15
CA VAL A 47 7.03 -4.53 -14.26
C VAL A 47 7.33 -6.02 -14.16
N LEU A 48 6.85 -6.78 -15.13
CA LEU A 48 7.15 -8.21 -15.25
C LEU A 48 8.33 -8.42 -16.17
N LYS A 49 9.26 -9.30 -15.80
CA LYS A 49 10.42 -9.65 -16.61
C LYS A 49 10.80 -11.10 -16.37
N ASN A 50 11.01 -11.83 -17.46
CA ASN A 50 11.37 -13.25 -17.43
C ASN A 50 12.90 -13.42 -17.37
N ASN A 51 13.37 -14.59 -16.93
CA ASN A 51 14.79 -14.98 -16.86
C ASN A 51 15.70 -13.96 -16.16
N ARG A 52 15.21 -13.41 -15.05
CA ARG A 52 15.95 -12.45 -14.22
C ARG A 52 17.03 -13.17 -13.43
N LYS A 53 18.23 -12.56 -13.39
CA LYS A 53 19.36 -13.07 -12.59
C LYS A 53 19.23 -12.71 -11.11
N ASN A 54 18.65 -11.55 -10.84
CA ASN A 54 18.38 -11.04 -9.51
C ASN A 54 16.99 -11.52 -9.04
N LYS A 55 16.85 -11.75 -7.73
CA LYS A 55 15.61 -12.21 -7.09
C LYS A 55 14.91 -11.13 -6.26
N ASP A 56 15.56 -9.98 -6.10
CA ASP A 56 15.01 -8.84 -5.38
C ASP A 56 13.91 -8.14 -6.20
N ILE A 57 12.91 -7.60 -5.53
CA ILE A 57 11.89 -6.75 -6.15
C ILE A 57 12.26 -5.30 -5.84
N PHE A 58 12.32 -4.46 -6.87
CA PHE A 58 12.58 -3.04 -6.69
C PHE A 58 11.27 -2.29 -6.44
N PHE A 59 11.21 -1.51 -5.38
CA PHE A 59 10.07 -0.68 -5.05
C PHE A 59 10.39 0.78 -5.32
N ILE A 60 9.44 1.50 -5.92
CA ILE A 60 9.49 2.94 -6.11
C ILE A 60 8.16 3.51 -5.61
N ASP A 61 8.21 4.43 -4.66
CA ASP A 61 7.06 5.21 -4.23
C ASP A 61 7.11 6.59 -4.89
N ALA A 62 6.31 6.76 -5.95
CA ALA A 62 6.16 8.04 -6.63
C ALA A 62 4.84 8.73 -6.24
N SER A 63 4.20 8.33 -5.12
CA SER A 63 2.90 8.86 -4.72
C SER A 63 2.87 10.40 -4.54
N GLU A 64 4.01 10.99 -4.19
CA GLU A 64 4.20 12.45 -4.03
C GLU A 64 4.72 13.16 -5.29
N GLU A 65 4.95 12.44 -6.40
CA GLU A 65 5.49 13.00 -7.64
C GLU A 65 4.36 13.45 -8.58
N TYR A 66 3.77 14.62 -8.35
CA TYR A 66 2.73 15.15 -9.23
C TYR A 66 2.55 16.66 -9.11
N ASP A 67 1.96 17.25 -10.14
CA ASP A 67 1.31 18.56 -10.05
C ASP A 67 -0.15 18.41 -9.65
N LYS A 68 -0.56 19.15 -8.62
CA LYS A 68 -1.90 19.06 -8.05
C LYS A 68 -2.89 19.84 -8.93
N GLY A 69 -3.70 19.11 -9.69
CA GLY A 69 -4.78 19.71 -10.46
C GLY A 69 -6.10 19.79 -9.68
N LYS A 70 -7.06 20.52 -10.25
CA LYS A 70 -8.37 20.78 -9.60
C LYS A 70 -9.28 19.55 -9.51
N ARG A 71 -9.22 18.68 -10.53
CA ARG A 71 -10.06 17.46 -10.64
C ARG A 71 -9.24 16.18 -10.81
N GLN A 72 -7.99 16.33 -11.23
CA GLN A 72 -7.08 15.24 -11.55
C GLN A 72 -5.66 15.75 -11.31
N ASN A 73 -4.82 14.92 -10.73
CA ASN A 73 -3.39 15.18 -10.61
C ASN A 73 -2.71 14.94 -11.96
N LYS A 74 -1.61 15.64 -12.21
CA LYS A 74 -0.85 15.48 -13.45
C LYS A 74 0.56 15.02 -13.13
N LEU A 75 0.97 13.94 -13.77
CA LEU A 75 2.37 13.51 -13.79
C LEU A 75 3.13 14.42 -14.78
N ARG A 76 4.08 15.21 -14.29
CA ARG A 76 4.91 16.09 -15.12
C ARG A 76 6.05 15.28 -15.76
N GLU A 77 6.68 15.85 -16.78
CA GLU A 77 7.85 15.25 -17.42
C GLU A 77 9.02 15.06 -16.42
N GLU A 78 9.18 15.99 -15.47
CA GLU A 78 10.19 15.87 -14.40
C GLU A 78 9.92 14.70 -13.45
N ASP A 79 8.65 14.49 -13.07
CA ASP A 79 8.21 13.36 -12.24
C ASP A 79 8.52 12.03 -12.95
N ILE A 80 8.14 11.93 -14.24
CA ILE A 80 8.40 10.76 -15.08
C ILE A 80 9.91 10.50 -15.19
N SER A 81 10.70 11.55 -15.45
CA SER A 81 12.15 11.44 -15.58
C SER A 81 12.81 10.95 -14.29
N LYS A 82 12.33 11.39 -13.12
CA LYS A 82 12.79 10.92 -11.81
C LYS A 82 12.49 9.44 -11.59
N ILE A 83 11.25 9.01 -11.87
CA ILE A 83 10.84 7.60 -11.79
C ILE A 83 11.70 6.73 -12.71
N LEU A 84 11.87 7.13 -13.97
CA LEU A 84 12.69 6.41 -14.95
C LEU A 84 14.16 6.35 -14.53
N THR A 85 14.69 7.43 -13.98
CA THR A 85 16.07 7.47 -13.50
C THR A 85 16.28 6.52 -12.33
N ALA A 86 15.37 6.49 -11.36
CA ALA A 86 15.43 5.55 -10.24
C ALA A 86 15.28 4.09 -10.71
N TYR A 87 14.31 3.81 -11.59
CA TYR A 87 14.12 2.50 -12.20
C TYR A 87 15.39 1.99 -12.91
N ARG A 88 16.04 2.83 -13.72
CA ARG A 88 17.26 2.45 -14.45
C ARG A 88 18.46 2.25 -13.53
N LYS A 89 18.60 3.08 -12.50
CA LYS A 89 19.75 3.03 -11.58
C LYS A 89 19.64 1.89 -10.56
N ARG A 90 18.42 1.49 -10.16
CA ARG A 90 18.16 0.52 -9.06
C ARG A 90 19.05 0.78 -7.84
N LYS A 91 19.17 2.05 -7.45
CA LYS A 91 19.88 2.45 -6.24
C LYS A 91 18.85 2.87 -5.21
N ASP A 92 19.08 2.47 -3.97
CA ASP A 92 18.22 2.85 -2.87
C ASP A 92 18.29 4.37 -2.66
N ILE A 93 17.12 4.97 -2.50
CA ILE A 93 16.95 6.38 -2.19
C ILE A 93 15.99 6.42 -1.01
N LEU A 94 16.45 7.00 0.10
CA LEU A 94 15.68 7.13 1.33
C LEU A 94 14.30 7.74 1.04
N LYS A 95 13.24 7.15 1.61
CA LYS A 95 11.83 7.54 1.42
C LYS A 95 11.31 7.48 -0.03
N TYR A 96 12.02 6.85 -0.96
CA TYR A 96 11.62 6.90 -2.37
C TYR A 96 11.73 5.58 -3.13
N CYS A 97 12.86 4.87 -3.03
CA CYS A 97 12.99 3.58 -3.68
C CYS A 97 13.97 2.65 -2.95
N ARG A 98 13.70 1.35 -3.00
CA ARG A 98 14.50 0.33 -2.32
C ARG A 98 14.44 -1.02 -3.06
N ALA A 99 15.58 -1.70 -3.15
CA ALA A 99 15.65 -3.10 -3.52
C ALA A 99 15.37 -3.99 -2.30
N VAL A 100 14.36 -4.86 -2.39
CA VAL A 100 13.92 -5.73 -1.29
C VAL A 100 14.16 -7.18 -1.68
N SER A 101 14.80 -7.94 -0.79
CA SER A 101 15.13 -9.34 -1.07
C SER A 101 13.89 -10.24 -1.10
N PHE A 102 14.02 -11.40 -1.73
CA PHE A 102 12.94 -12.39 -1.74
C PHE A 102 12.62 -12.86 -0.31
N GLU A 103 13.64 -13.01 0.52
CA GLU A 103 13.51 -13.46 1.90
C GLU A 103 12.69 -12.47 2.74
N GLU A 104 12.99 -11.17 2.63
CA GLU A 104 12.20 -10.12 3.32
C GLU A 104 10.75 -10.10 2.84
N ILE A 105 10.50 -10.36 1.54
CA ILE A 105 9.14 -10.43 1.00
C ILE A 105 8.39 -11.68 1.51
N ALA A 106 9.09 -12.82 1.62
CA ALA A 106 8.52 -14.05 2.15
C ALA A 106 8.20 -13.92 3.65
N GLU A 107 9.06 -13.25 4.43
CA GLU A 107 8.80 -12.92 5.84
C GLU A 107 7.59 -11.98 6.02
N ASN A 108 7.26 -11.19 4.99
CA ASN A 108 6.10 -10.30 4.95
C ASN A 108 4.88 -10.94 4.27
N ASP A 109 4.74 -12.26 4.28
CA ASP A 109 3.60 -13.00 3.72
C ASP A 109 3.33 -12.68 2.24
N TYR A 110 4.39 -12.44 1.46
CA TYR A 110 4.31 -12.03 0.05
C TYR A 110 3.47 -10.76 -0.17
N ASN A 111 3.36 -9.91 0.86
CA ASN A 111 2.67 -8.65 0.80
C ASN A 111 3.55 -7.61 0.12
N LEU A 112 3.12 -7.10 -1.03
CA LEU A 112 3.86 -6.14 -1.83
C LEU A 112 3.40 -4.69 -1.61
N ASN A 113 2.73 -4.39 -0.49
CA ASN A 113 2.38 -3.03 -0.15
C ASN A 113 3.65 -2.17 0.02
N ILE A 114 3.76 -1.11 -0.78
CA ILE A 114 4.96 -0.27 -0.89
C ILE A 114 5.36 0.34 0.46
N VAL A 115 4.39 0.76 1.27
CA VAL A 115 4.60 1.38 2.59
C VAL A 115 5.30 0.43 3.58
N ARG A 116 5.26 -0.89 3.35
CA ARG A 116 6.00 -1.85 4.18
C ARG A 116 7.52 -1.77 3.97
N TYR A 117 7.96 -1.34 2.80
CA TYR A 117 9.36 -1.40 2.39
C TYR A 117 10.00 -0.02 2.26
N ILE A 118 9.17 1.01 2.04
CA ILE A 118 9.58 2.40 1.94
C ILE A 118 8.83 3.15 3.01
N ASP A 119 9.53 3.46 4.11
CA ASP A 119 8.99 4.31 5.15
C ASP A 119 9.03 5.76 4.66
N THR A 120 7.88 6.29 4.23
CA THR A 120 7.72 7.68 3.81
C THR A 120 7.24 8.59 4.95
N PHE A 121 6.94 8.05 6.14
CA PHE A 121 6.44 8.85 7.24
C PHE A 121 7.47 9.90 7.67
N GLU A 122 7.02 11.15 7.77
CA GLU A 122 7.65 12.12 8.65
C GLU A 122 7.31 11.69 10.07
N GLY A 123 8.35 11.42 10.86
CA GLY A 123 8.22 10.71 12.14
C GLY A 123 7.05 11.23 12.95
N TYR A 124 6.25 10.31 13.50
CA TYR A 124 5.15 10.63 14.39
C TYR A 124 5.62 11.70 15.40
N GLU A 125 5.08 12.92 15.33
CA GLU A 125 4.99 13.74 16.53
C GLU A 125 4.41 12.82 17.59
N ASN A 126 5.08 12.69 18.74
CA ASN A 126 4.75 11.77 19.82
C ASN A 126 3.24 11.75 20.10
N VAL A 127 2.48 10.91 19.38
CA VAL A 127 1.08 10.68 19.66
C VAL A 127 1.12 9.87 20.95
N ASP A 128 0.68 10.49 22.05
CA ASP A 128 0.69 9.84 23.35
C ASP A 128 -0.16 8.57 23.27
N LEU A 129 0.50 7.41 23.14
CA LEU A 129 -0.10 6.10 22.99
C LEU A 129 -1.08 5.76 24.12
N ARG A 130 -1.01 6.50 25.24
CA ARG A 130 -1.96 6.40 26.35
C ARG A 130 -3.34 6.91 25.96
N ILE A 131 -3.41 8.02 25.23
CA ILE A 131 -4.68 8.62 24.76
C ILE A 131 -5.39 7.62 23.84
N SER A 132 -4.69 7.05 22.87
CA SER A 132 -5.27 6.07 21.94
C SER A 132 -5.78 4.80 22.63
N LYS A 133 -5.11 4.33 23.71
CA LYS A 133 -5.59 3.17 24.49
C LYS A 133 -6.85 3.47 25.29
N GLU A 134 -6.98 4.66 25.85
CA GLU A 134 -8.17 5.08 26.59
C GLU A 134 -9.36 5.30 25.66
N GLU A 135 -9.14 5.88 24.49
CA GLU A 135 -10.16 6.02 23.43
C GLU A 135 -10.64 4.65 22.93
N LEU A 136 -9.71 3.71 22.69
CA LEU A 136 -10.05 2.32 22.34
C LEU A 136 -10.95 1.66 23.38
N LYS A 137 -10.64 1.83 24.67
CA LYS A 137 -11.48 1.31 25.76
C LYS A 137 -12.87 1.94 25.78
N LYS A 138 -12.97 3.26 25.61
CA LYS A 138 -14.27 3.95 25.56
C LYS A 138 -15.13 3.45 24.40
N LEU A 139 -14.55 3.35 23.21
CA LEU A 139 -15.24 2.83 22.02
C LEU A 139 -15.69 1.38 22.18
N GLN A 140 -14.90 0.53 22.86
CA GLN A 140 -15.30 -0.85 23.15
C GLN A 140 -16.51 -0.91 24.09
N ILE A 141 -16.51 -0.09 25.15
CA ILE A 141 -17.64 -0.02 26.11
C ILE A 141 -18.90 0.46 25.39
N GLU A 142 -18.79 1.50 24.56
CA GLU A 142 -19.90 2.04 23.78
C GLU A 142 -20.45 1.00 22.79
N ARG A 143 -19.58 0.24 22.12
CA ARG A 143 -19.98 -0.83 21.20
C ARG A 143 -20.82 -1.91 21.90
N VAL A 144 -20.37 -2.39 23.06
CA VAL A 144 -21.10 -3.40 23.85
C VAL A 144 -22.47 -2.86 24.29
N LYS A 145 -22.54 -1.58 24.65
CA LYS A 145 -23.77 -0.94 25.08
C LYS A 145 -24.78 -0.85 23.93
N LEU A 146 -24.32 -0.44 22.74
CA LEU A 146 -25.13 -0.41 21.53
C LEU A 146 -25.59 -1.80 21.11
N GLU A 147 -24.73 -2.82 21.22
CA GLU A 147 -25.10 -4.22 20.95
C GLU A 147 -26.24 -4.69 21.89
N SER A 148 -26.15 -4.37 23.19
CA SER A 148 -27.22 -4.71 24.15
C SER A 148 -28.53 -3.95 23.89
N GLU A 149 -28.45 -2.68 23.49
CA GLU A 149 -29.64 -1.89 23.15
C GLU A 149 -30.32 -2.43 21.89
N ALA A 150 -29.53 -2.85 20.89
CA ALA A 150 -30.05 -3.49 19.69
C ALA A 150 -30.76 -4.81 20.00
N GLU A 151 -30.20 -5.65 20.88
CA GLU A 151 -30.80 -6.93 21.30
C GLU A 151 -32.17 -6.73 21.98
N ILE A 152 -32.26 -5.73 22.87
CA ILE A 152 -33.52 -5.34 23.51
C ILE A 152 -34.56 -4.84 22.49
N ILE A 153 -34.12 -4.14 21.44
CA ILE A 153 -35.02 -3.67 20.36
C ILE A 153 -35.49 -4.85 19.51
N PHE A 154 -34.61 -5.80 19.18
CA PHE A 154 -34.97 -7.00 18.42
C PHE A 154 -36.01 -7.84 19.16
N ASP A 155 -35.85 -8.05 20.46
CA ASP A 155 -36.82 -8.80 21.28
C ASP A 155 -38.21 -8.13 21.33
N LYS A 156 -38.28 -6.81 21.21
CA LYS A 156 -39.55 -6.06 21.17
C LYS A 156 -40.25 -6.09 19.81
N ILE A 157 -39.54 -6.41 18.74
CA ILE A 157 -40.07 -6.43 17.36
C ILE A 157 -40.52 -7.84 16.95
N VAL A 158 -40.05 -8.90 17.62
CA VAL A 158 -40.37 -10.31 17.31
C VAL A 158 -41.64 -10.83 18.03
N ILE A 159 -42.47 -9.93 18.58
CA ILE A 159 -43.84 -10.21 19.06
C ILE A 159 -44.85 -9.56 18.12
#